data_AF-A0A9X2GJU7-F1
#
_entry.id   AF-A0A9X2GJU7-F1
#
_cell.length_a   1.000
_cell.length_b   1.000
_cell.length_c   1.000
_cell.angle_alpha   90.00
_cell.angle_beta   90.00
_cell.angle_gamma   90.00
#
_symmetry.space_group_name_H-M   'P 1'
#
loop_
_entity.id
_entity.type
_entity.pdbx_description
1 polymer ?
#
loop_
_entity_poly.entity_id
_entity_poly.type
_entity_poly.pdbx_seq_one_letter_code
_entity_poly.pdbx_strand_id
1 'polypeptide(L)'
;MKRLLEGTTTRSGVVVAAVALAGGLLTASPAGATTVTGGSAATTVTFTADSSALARPRNGTILYDRISGGQGRLKIKNGLSRDGVVALVRGKTKAISIYVRAKSTATITDVRDGTYRIYFTTGTSFNRSKGRFTRNAVYQRFSEKLTYRTTATRIPGWSLTLNPVRGGNARTTSVNPKDFPA
;
A
#
# COMPACT_ATOMS: atom_id res chain seq x y z
N MET A 1 31.39 -18.93 -35.86
CA MET A 1 32.66 -18.46 -35.27
C MET A 1 32.36 -17.67 -34.00
N LYS A 2 33.04 -18.04 -32.90
CA LYS A 2 33.52 -17.21 -31.78
C LYS A 2 32.53 -16.49 -30.84
N ARG A 3 32.53 -17.00 -29.61
CA ARG A 3 32.24 -16.37 -28.31
C ARG A 3 33.26 -15.24 -28.01
N LEU A 4 32.89 -14.30 -27.14
CA LEU A 4 33.73 -13.60 -26.12
C LEU A 4 32.82 -12.60 -25.39
N LEU A 5 32.35 -12.80 -24.15
CA LEU A 5 33.03 -12.71 -22.83
C LEU A 5 33.68 -11.35 -22.52
N GLU A 6 33.27 -10.81 -21.36
CA GLU A 6 34.05 -9.99 -20.41
C GLU A 6 34.28 -8.50 -20.79
N GLY A 7 34.39 -7.55 -19.86
CA GLY A 7 34.56 -7.65 -18.42
C GLY A 7 34.57 -6.27 -17.74
N THR A 8 34.48 -6.34 -16.42
CA THR A 8 34.76 -5.34 -15.39
C THR A 8 36.00 -4.48 -15.62
N THR A 9 36.00 -3.22 -15.15
CA THR A 9 37.20 -2.54 -14.64
C THR A 9 36.85 -1.43 -13.64
N THR A 10 37.23 -1.71 -12.39
CA THR A 10 37.55 -0.79 -11.29
C THR A 10 38.80 0.04 -11.65
N ARG A 11 38.91 1.29 -11.17
CA ARG A 11 40.12 1.96 -10.62
C ARG A 11 39.84 3.48 -10.48
N SER A 12 39.75 4.03 -9.26
CA SER A 12 40.87 4.49 -8.42
C SER A 12 41.81 5.46 -9.13
N GLY A 13 41.92 6.70 -8.65
CA GLY A 13 42.87 7.69 -9.15
C GLY A 13 42.66 9.09 -8.59
N VAL A 14 43.25 9.33 -7.42
CA VAL A 14 43.47 10.66 -6.81
C VAL A 14 44.43 11.47 -7.68
N VAL A 15 44.18 12.77 -7.83
CA VAL A 15 45.24 13.74 -8.15
C VAL A 15 45.06 15.01 -7.30
N VAL A 16 46.09 15.27 -6.51
CA VAL A 16 46.34 16.45 -5.68
C VAL A 16 47.04 17.50 -6.54
N ALA A 17 46.68 18.78 -6.38
CA ALA A 17 47.56 19.89 -6.77
C ALA A 17 47.39 21.09 -5.80
N ALA A 18 48.52 21.39 -5.15
CA ALA A 18 48.94 22.53 -4.31
C ALA A 18 48.91 23.90 -5.06
N VAL A 19 49.11 25.13 -4.54
CA VAL A 19 49.31 25.81 -3.23
C VAL A 19 49.35 27.34 -3.53
N ALA A 20 48.92 28.17 -2.54
CA ALA A 20 49.25 29.58 -2.19
C ALA A 20 48.92 30.80 -3.09
N LEU A 21 48.41 31.88 -2.46
CA LEU A 21 49.14 33.14 -2.15
C LEU A 21 48.35 34.12 -1.23
N ALA A 22 48.93 34.36 -0.03
CA ALA A 22 48.99 35.56 0.82
C ALA A 22 47.79 36.52 1.09
N GLY A 23 47.57 36.83 2.39
CA GLY A 23 47.50 38.21 2.89
C GLY A 23 46.24 38.65 3.65
N GLY A 24 46.35 38.88 4.97
CA GLY A 24 45.41 39.74 5.73
C GLY A 24 45.10 39.27 7.16
N LEU A 25 45.91 39.70 8.14
CA LEU A 25 45.64 39.63 9.60
C LEU A 25 44.79 40.83 10.05
N LEU A 26 44.16 40.71 11.24
CA LEU A 26 43.51 41.69 12.16
C LEU A 26 42.06 41.24 12.45
N THR A 27 41.52 41.04 13.65
CA THR A 27 41.90 41.22 15.08
C THR A 27 40.93 40.37 15.91
N ALA A 28 41.40 39.83 17.04
CA ALA A 28 40.64 39.01 17.99
C ALA A 28 39.64 39.80 18.85
N SER A 29 38.54 39.16 19.26
CA SER A 29 38.11 39.19 20.68
C SER A 29 37.24 37.98 21.05
N PRO A 30 37.45 37.37 22.25
CA PRO A 30 36.80 36.15 22.72
C PRO A 30 35.67 36.42 23.75
N ALA A 31 35.08 35.34 24.26
CA ALA A 31 34.11 35.21 25.37
C ALA A 31 32.63 35.16 24.93
N GLY A 32 31.80 34.21 25.38
CA GLY A 32 31.93 33.30 26.52
C GLY A 32 31.55 31.86 26.18
N ALA A 33 32.23 30.95 26.88
CA ALA A 33 31.91 29.55 26.95
C ALA A 33 30.68 29.31 27.83
N THR A 34 29.82 28.37 27.43
CA THR A 34 29.22 27.43 28.38
C THR A 34 29.50 26.03 27.86
N THR A 35 30.43 25.36 28.54
CA THR A 35 30.64 23.92 28.49
C THR A 35 29.42 23.20 29.03
N VAL A 36 28.91 22.20 28.30
CA VAL A 36 28.31 21.02 28.92
C VAL A 36 28.99 19.78 28.33
N THR A 37 29.90 19.26 29.14
CA THR A 37 30.40 17.89 29.16
C THR A 37 29.26 16.88 29.00
N GLY A 38 29.45 15.89 28.14
CA GLY A 38 28.58 14.72 28.11
C GLY A 38 28.88 13.81 26.94
N GLY A 39 29.79 12.85 27.15
CA GLY A 39 29.88 11.71 26.26
C GLY A 39 28.54 10.98 26.20
N SER A 40 28.10 10.59 25.00
CA SER A 40 27.11 9.55 24.85
C SER A 40 27.27 8.85 23.52
N ALA A 41 27.74 7.62 23.66
CA ALA A 41 27.47 6.43 22.89
C ALA A 41 26.58 6.57 21.64
N ALA A 42 27.03 5.88 20.59
CA ALA A 42 26.28 5.47 19.42
C ALA A 42 24.80 5.21 19.72
N THR A 43 23.93 5.85 18.97
CA THR A 43 22.58 5.33 18.75
C THR A 43 22.30 5.38 17.26
N THR A 44 22.74 4.34 16.57
CA THR A 44 22.19 3.96 15.27
C THR A 44 20.73 3.57 15.52
N VAL A 45 19.82 4.53 15.44
CA VAL A 45 18.38 4.29 15.52
C VAL A 45 17.95 3.51 14.28
N THR A 46 17.74 2.21 14.48
CA THR A 46 17.21 1.28 13.49
C THR A 46 15.76 1.65 13.14
N PHE A 47 15.55 2.61 12.23
CA PHE A 47 14.22 2.99 11.69
C PHE A 47 13.72 2.05 10.56
N THR A 48 14.06 0.76 10.60
CA THR A 48 13.84 -0.13 9.46
C THR A 48 12.53 -0.95 9.55
N ALA A 49 11.84 -0.97 10.70
CA ALA A 49 10.66 -1.82 10.88
C ALA A 49 9.30 -1.13 10.63
N ASP A 50 9.13 0.16 10.97
CA ASP A 50 7.82 0.83 10.85
C ASP A 50 7.55 1.34 9.42
N SER A 51 8.60 1.79 8.72
CA SER A 51 8.52 2.35 7.36
C SER A 51 7.95 1.36 6.32
N SER A 52 8.21 0.05 6.49
CA SER A 52 7.67 -1.00 5.61
C SER A 52 6.19 -1.32 5.89
N ALA A 53 5.75 -1.16 7.15
CA ALA A 53 4.36 -1.36 7.54
C ALA A 53 3.43 -0.22 7.06
N LEU A 54 3.98 0.99 6.93
CA LEU A 54 3.35 2.17 6.32
C LEU A 54 3.52 2.24 4.80
N ALA A 55 4.37 1.38 4.20
CA ALA A 55 4.56 1.36 2.77
C ALA A 55 3.22 1.04 2.08
N ARG A 56 2.74 2.00 1.28
CA ARG A 56 1.48 1.91 0.54
C ARG A 56 1.48 0.65 -0.33
N PRO A 57 0.58 -0.33 -0.11
CA PRO A 57 0.54 -1.55 -0.89
C PRO A 57 0.40 -1.29 -2.39
N ARG A 58 0.81 -2.26 -3.21
CA ARG A 58 0.59 -2.19 -4.66
C ARG A 58 -0.91 -2.28 -4.94
N ASN A 59 -1.34 -1.73 -6.08
CA ASN A 59 -2.73 -1.84 -6.48
C ASN A 59 -3.07 -3.31 -6.79
N GLY A 60 -4.20 -3.80 -6.28
CA GLY A 60 -4.61 -5.20 -6.42
C GLY A 60 -3.92 -6.17 -5.45
N THR A 61 -3.14 -5.69 -4.48
CA THR A 61 -2.56 -6.56 -3.45
C THR A 61 -3.67 -7.27 -2.67
N ILE A 62 -3.66 -8.61 -2.69
CA ILE A 62 -4.52 -9.43 -1.85
C ILE A 62 -3.95 -9.40 -0.44
N LEU A 63 -4.71 -8.82 0.48
CA LEU A 63 -4.35 -8.67 1.89
C LEU A 63 -4.73 -9.91 2.70
N TYR A 64 -5.75 -10.62 2.25
CA TYR A 64 -6.24 -11.84 2.86
C TYR A 64 -6.87 -12.72 1.80
N ASP A 65 -6.56 -14.01 1.86
CA ASP A 65 -7.15 -15.04 1.04
C ASP A 65 -7.43 -16.27 1.90
N ARG A 66 -8.66 -16.78 1.83
CA ARG A 66 -9.07 -18.07 2.41
C ARG A 66 -9.64 -19.01 1.35
N ILE A 67 -9.79 -18.54 0.12
CA ILE A 67 -10.46 -19.27 -0.96
C ILE A 67 -9.64 -19.16 -2.24
N SER A 68 -9.12 -20.30 -2.70
CA SER A 68 -8.41 -20.40 -3.97
C SER A 68 -9.10 -21.40 -4.90
N GLY A 69 -8.70 -21.36 -6.17
CA GLY A 69 -9.17 -22.29 -7.22
C GLY A 69 -10.51 -21.88 -7.84
N GLY A 70 -10.89 -20.61 -7.73
CA GLY A 70 -12.02 -20.04 -8.44
C GLY A 70 -11.67 -19.60 -9.86
N GLN A 71 -12.65 -19.61 -10.74
CA GLN A 71 -12.51 -19.07 -12.10
C GLN A 71 -13.13 -17.67 -12.24
N GLY A 72 -13.84 -17.22 -11.20
CA GLY A 72 -14.58 -15.97 -11.21
C GLY A 72 -13.67 -14.74 -11.28
N ARG A 73 -14.07 -13.78 -12.11
CA ARG A 73 -13.34 -12.52 -12.27
C ARG A 73 -14.03 -11.40 -11.50
N LEU A 74 -13.27 -10.64 -10.72
CA LEU A 74 -13.74 -9.41 -10.06
C LEU A 74 -12.85 -8.25 -10.48
N LYS A 75 -13.46 -7.26 -11.14
CA LYS A 75 -12.85 -5.97 -11.43
C LYS A 75 -13.33 -4.95 -10.42
N ILE A 76 -12.44 -4.22 -9.79
CA ILE A 76 -12.73 -3.21 -8.78
C ILE A 76 -12.14 -1.89 -9.24
N LYS A 77 -12.99 -0.93 -9.58
CA LYS A 77 -12.62 0.43 -9.96
C LYS A 77 -12.77 1.36 -8.77
N ASN A 78 -11.66 1.89 -8.26
CA ASN A 78 -11.70 2.95 -7.27
C ASN A 78 -11.61 4.31 -7.98
N GLY A 79 -12.72 5.04 -8.06
CA GLY A 79 -12.75 6.39 -8.64
C GLY A 79 -12.58 7.51 -7.62
N LEU A 80 -12.37 7.19 -6.33
CA LEU A 80 -12.12 8.16 -5.28
C LEU A 80 -10.66 8.66 -5.30
N SER A 81 -10.43 9.80 -4.66
CA SER A 81 -9.10 10.35 -4.37
C SER A 81 -8.38 9.63 -3.22
N ARG A 82 -9.02 8.63 -2.59
CA ARG A 82 -8.51 7.88 -1.44
C ARG A 82 -8.33 6.42 -1.80
N ASP A 83 -7.46 5.74 -1.06
CA ASP A 83 -7.26 4.31 -1.21
C ASP A 83 -8.46 3.55 -0.60
N GLY A 84 -8.64 2.31 -1.06
CA GLY A 84 -9.72 1.44 -0.61
C GLY A 84 -9.27 0.02 -0.36
N VAL A 85 -9.96 -0.66 0.55
CA VAL A 85 -9.87 -2.10 0.76
C VAL A 85 -11.25 -2.67 0.55
N VAL A 86 -11.36 -3.69 -0.30
CA VAL A 86 -12.61 -4.42 -0.54
C VAL A 86 -12.49 -5.79 0.09
N ALA A 87 -13.48 -6.16 0.92
CA ALA A 87 -13.58 -7.45 1.55
C ALA A 87 -14.83 -8.18 1.04
N LEU A 88 -14.64 -9.39 0.52
CA LEU A 88 -15.71 -10.31 0.14
C LEU A 88 -15.97 -11.25 1.31
N VAL A 89 -17.23 -11.34 1.72
CA VAL A 89 -17.68 -12.20 2.83
C VAL A 89 -18.66 -13.22 2.31
N ARG A 90 -18.37 -14.52 2.52
CA ARG A 90 -19.26 -15.63 2.17
C ARG A 90 -19.91 -16.16 3.45
N GLY A 91 -21.24 -16.07 3.54
CA GLY A 91 -21.95 -16.39 4.78
C GLY A 91 -21.54 -15.45 5.91
N LYS A 92 -20.87 -16.00 6.94
CA LYS A 92 -20.33 -15.26 8.10
C LYS A 92 -18.80 -15.07 8.06
N THR A 93 -18.15 -15.57 7.01
CA THR A 93 -16.69 -15.69 6.97
C THR A 93 -16.11 -14.79 5.89
N LYS A 94 -15.07 -14.02 6.24
CA LYS A 94 -14.28 -13.26 5.26
C LYS A 94 -13.57 -14.24 4.33
N ALA A 95 -13.76 -14.04 3.03
CA ALA A 95 -13.25 -14.92 1.99
C ALA A 95 -11.97 -14.34 1.40
N ILE A 96 -12.01 -13.10 0.92
CA ILE A 96 -10.89 -12.42 0.28
C ILE A 96 -10.91 -10.94 0.68
N SER A 97 -9.73 -10.31 0.79
CA SER A 97 -9.58 -8.88 0.95
C SER A 97 -8.54 -8.32 -0.03
N ILE A 98 -8.88 -7.25 -0.75
CA ILE A 98 -8.04 -6.66 -1.80
C ILE A 98 -7.82 -5.19 -1.54
N TYR A 99 -6.57 -4.74 -1.67
CA TYR A 99 -6.19 -3.34 -1.67
C TYR A 99 -6.33 -2.73 -3.07
N VAL A 100 -6.97 -1.56 -3.16
CA VAL A 100 -7.18 -0.83 -4.42
C VAL A 100 -6.77 0.62 -4.22
N ARG A 101 -5.81 1.09 -5.03
CA ARG A 101 -5.32 2.46 -4.94
C ARG A 101 -6.36 3.46 -5.44
N ALA A 102 -6.26 4.70 -4.95
CA ALA A 102 -7.02 5.85 -5.45
C ALA A 102 -6.92 5.95 -6.98
N LYS A 103 -8.03 6.32 -7.64
CA LYS A 103 -8.14 6.46 -9.11
C LYS A 103 -7.63 5.26 -9.91
N SER A 104 -7.57 4.07 -9.32
CA SER A 104 -6.99 2.87 -9.91
C SER A 104 -8.02 1.75 -10.03
N THR A 105 -7.72 0.77 -10.88
CA THR A 105 -8.55 -0.43 -11.05
C THR A 105 -7.73 -1.67 -10.71
N ALA A 106 -8.27 -2.54 -9.87
CA ALA A 106 -7.70 -3.86 -9.58
C ALA A 106 -8.56 -4.95 -10.22
N THR A 107 -7.95 -6.02 -10.69
CA THR A 107 -8.66 -7.19 -11.22
C THR A 107 -8.10 -8.43 -10.57
N ILE A 108 -8.97 -9.28 -10.05
CA ILE A 108 -8.64 -10.63 -9.57
C ILE A 108 -9.43 -11.65 -10.39
N THR A 109 -8.85 -12.83 -10.62
CA THR A 109 -9.43 -13.90 -11.44
C THR A 109 -9.68 -15.18 -10.66
N ASP A 110 -9.38 -15.18 -9.36
CA ASP A 110 -9.46 -16.36 -8.49
C ASP A 110 -10.63 -16.26 -7.50
N VAL A 111 -11.83 -15.90 -7.99
CA VAL A 111 -13.03 -15.82 -7.15
C VAL A 111 -13.82 -17.12 -7.27
N ARG A 112 -13.94 -17.84 -6.16
CA ARG A 112 -14.66 -19.11 -6.11
C ARG A 112 -16.16 -18.92 -6.18
N ASP A 113 -16.87 -19.91 -6.69
CA ASP A 113 -18.32 -19.88 -6.78
C ASP A 113 -18.99 -19.74 -5.40
N GLY A 114 -20.05 -18.95 -5.37
CA GLY A 114 -20.80 -18.64 -4.16
C GLY A 114 -21.39 -17.23 -4.15
N THR A 115 -22.16 -16.94 -3.12
CA THR A 115 -22.76 -15.62 -2.89
C THR A 115 -21.97 -14.85 -1.83
N TYR A 116 -21.56 -13.63 -2.18
CA TYR A 116 -20.70 -12.77 -1.37
C TYR A 116 -21.40 -11.47 -1.01
N ARG A 117 -21.27 -11.07 0.25
CA ARG A 117 -21.52 -9.70 0.71
C ARG A 117 -20.24 -8.91 0.55
N ILE A 118 -20.35 -7.72 -0.03
CA ILE A 118 -19.18 -6.88 -0.28
C ILE A 118 -19.13 -5.77 0.77
N TYR A 119 -18.06 -5.74 1.53
CA TYR A 119 -17.70 -4.64 2.41
C TYR A 119 -16.53 -3.90 1.78
N PHE A 120 -16.46 -2.60 1.99
CA PHE A 120 -15.30 -1.84 1.60
C PHE A 120 -15.02 -0.75 2.61
N THR A 121 -13.74 -0.44 2.78
CA THR A 121 -13.30 0.70 3.56
C THR A 121 -12.45 1.59 2.67
N THR A 122 -12.54 2.89 2.88
CA THR A 122 -11.70 3.88 2.18
C THR A 122 -11.01 4.77 3.19
N GLY A 123 -9.83 5.27 2.85
CA GLY A 123 -9.09 6.13 3.75
C GLY A 123 -7.70 6.48 3.22
N THR A 124 -6.90 7.07 4.10
CA THR A 124 -5.49 7.38 3.85
C THR A 124 -4.61 6.70 4.89
N SER A 125 -3.32 6.56 4.57
CA SER A 125 -2.33 5.92 5.44
C SER A 125 -2.73 4.49 5.84
N PHE A 126 -2.76 3.58 4.86
CA PHE A 126 -2.99 2.17 5.14
C PHE A 126 -1.84 1.58 5.95
N ASN A 127 -2.14 0.99 7.11
CA ASN A 127 -1.18 0.26 7.92
C ASN A 127 -1.35 -1.23 7.63
N ARG A 128 -0.33 -1.85 7.01
CA ARG A 128 -0.36 -3.26 6.61
C ARG A 128 -0.46 -4.19 7.81
N SER A 129 0.28 -3.91 8.88
CA SER A 129 0.28 -4.72 10.10
C SER A 129 -1.06 -4.72 10.82
N LYS A 130 -1.80 -3.60 10.76
CA LYS A 130 -3.14 -3.47 11.36
C LYS A 130 -4.28 -3.80 10.39
N GLY A 131 -3.99 -4.04 9.11
CA GLY A 131 -4.99 -4.33 8.07
C GLY A 131 -6.02 -3.23 7.85
N ARG A 132 -5.72 -1.96 8.20
CA ARG A 132 -6.71 -0.86 8.19
C ARG A 132 -6.09 0.49 7.88
N PHE A 133 -6.93 1.43 7.45
CA PHE A 133 -6.58 2.84 7.32
C PHE A 133 -6.48 3.50 8.70
N THR A 134 -5.45 4.32 8.91
CA THR A 134 -5.26 5.04 10.17
C THR A 134 -5.81 6.46 10.14
N ARG A 135 -6.14 6.99 8.95
CA ARG A 135 -6.69 8.34 8.77
C ARG A 135 -7.91 8.31 7.86
N ASN A 136 -8.93 9.09 8.22
CA ASN A 136 -10.16 9.31 7.44
C ASN A 136 -10.81 8.01 6.95
N ALA A 137 -10.78 6.97 7.79
CA ALA A 137 -11.31 5.65 7.48
C ALA A 137 -12.85 5.69 7.46
N VAL A 138 -13.43 5.35 6.32
CA VAL A 138 -14.88 5.23 6.12
C VAL A 138 -15.17 3.79 5.79
N TYR A 139 -16.17 3.20 6.46
CA TYR A 139 -16.54 1.80 6.32
C TYR A 139 -17.95 1.70 5.74
N GLN A 140 -18.09 0.94 4.67
CA GLN A 140 -19.32 0.84 3.91
C GLN A 140 -19.54 -0.60 3.45
N ARG A 141 -20.78 -0.92 3.13
CA ARG A 141 -21.17 -2.21 2.55
C ARG A 141 -22.15 -1.98 1.42
N PHE A 142 -22.00 -2.75 0.36
CA PHE A 142 -23.00 -2.81 -0.69
C PHE A 142 -24.24 -3.56 -0.21
N SER A 143 -25.42 -3.03 -0.50
CA SER A 143 -26.69 -3.71 -0.21
C SER A 143 -26.83 -4.98 -1.06
N GLU A 144 -26.37 -4.91 -2.30
CA GLU A 144 -26.36 -6.04 -3.24
C GLU A 144 -25.27 -7.06 -2.91
N LYS A 145 -25.57 -8.32 -3.24
CA LYS A 145 -24.66 -9.45 -3.11
C LYS A 145 -24.16 -9.84 -4.50
N LEU A 146 -22.91 -10.25 -4.61
CA LEU A 146 -22.38 -10.85 -5.83
C LEU A 146 -22.56 -12.36 -5.79
N THR A 147 -23.10 -12.94 -6.85
CA THR A 147 -23.17 -14.39 -6.99
C THR A 147 -22.25 -14.84 -8.12
N TYR A 148 -21.29 -15.68 -7.79
CA TYR A 148 -20.40 -16.35 -8.72
C TYR A 148 -20.94 -17.76 -8.95
N ARG A 149 -21.24 -18.08 -10.21
CA ARG A 149 -21.63 -19.42 -10.66
C ARG A 149 -20.94 -19.69 -11.98
N THR A 150 -20.03 -20.64 -11.96
CA THR A 150 -19.26 -21.09 -13.11
C THR A 150 -19.94 -22.31 -13.71
N THR A 151 -20.05 -22.34 -15.03
CA THR A 151 -20.53 -23.50 -15.78
C THR A 151 -19.49 -23.86 -16.84
N ALA A 152 -19.60 -25.02 -17.46
CA ALA A 152 -18.66 -25.48 -18.50
C ALA A 152 -18.44 -24.46 -19.63
N THR A 153 -19.42 -23.61 -19.90
CA THR A 153 -19.41 -22.61 -20.99
C THR A 153 -19.34 -21.16 -20.51
N ARG A 154 -19.42 -20.89 -19.20
CA ARG A 154 -19.53 -19.53 -18.68
C ARG A 154 -18.71 -19.33 -17.42
N ILE A 155 -17.78 -18.38 -17.51
CA ILE A 155 -17.03 -17.87 -16.37
C ILE A 155 -17.66 -16.54 -15.90
N PRO A 156 -18.09 -16.43 -14.63
CA PRO A 156 -18.70 -15.22 -14.11
C PRO A 156 -17.67 -14.08 -13.99
N GLY A 157 -18.08 -12.87 -14.41
CA GLY A 157 -17.29 -11.66 -14.28
C GLY A 157 -18.12 -10.52 -13.70
N TRP A 158 -17.64 -9.89 -12.62
CA TRP A 158 -18.29 -8.76 -11.97
C TRP A 158 -17.39 -7.52 -12.00
N SER A 159 -18.02 -6.35 -12.09
CA SER A 159 -17.34 -5.05 -12.00
C SER A 159 -17.94 -4.24 -10.87
N LEU A 160 -17.12 -3.91 -9.87
CA LEU A 160 -17.45 -3.11 -8.72
C LEU A 160 -16.83 -1.72 -8.87
N THR A 161 -17.59 -0.67 -8.57
CA THR A 161 -17.05 0.70 -8.54
C THR A 161 -17.18 1.28 -7.15
N LEU A 162 -16.07 1.74 -6.56
CA LEU A 162 -16.03 2.40 -5.25
C LEU A 162 -16.31 3.90 -5.34
N ASN A 163 -17.30 4.32 -6.14
CA ASN A 163 -17.77 5.71 -6.12
C ASN A 163 -19.08 5.76 -5.33
N PRO A 164 -19.21 6.62 -4.29
CA PRO A 164 -20.51 7.05 -3.82
C PRO A 164 -21.11 7.94 -4.92
N VAL A 165 -21.76 7.32 -5.90
CA VAL A 165 -22.57 8.06 -6.86
C VAL A 165 -23.89 8.37 -6.16
N ARG A 166 -24.21 9.65 -5.96
CA ARG A 166 -25.58 10.06 -5.67
C ARG A 166 -26.41 9.64 -6.89
N GLY A 167 -27.14 8.52 -6.79
CA GLY A 167 -27.92 7.94 -7.90
C GLY A 167 -27.28 6.76 -8.64
N GLY A 168 -26.22 6.12 -8.14
CA GLY A 168 -25.66 4.90 -8.73
C GLY A 168 -26.39 3.62 -8.29
N ASN A 169 -26.37 2.58 -9.12
CA ASN A 169 -27.06 1.28 -8.87
C ASN A 169 -26.64 0.58 -7.57
N ALA A 170 -25.48 0.93 -7.02
CA ALA A 170 -24.92 0.26 -5.86
C ALA A 170 -25.28 1.04 -4.57
N ARG A 171 -26.45 0.76 -3.99
CA ARG A 171 -26.81 1.31 -2.67
C ARG A 171 -25.78 0.86 -1.63
N THR A 172 -25.19 1.81 -0.92
CA THR A 172 -24.24 1.52 0.16
C THR A 172 -24.82 1.90 1.51
N THR A 173 -24.48 1.10 2.51
CA THR A 173 -24.84 1.34 3.92
C THR A 173 -23.57 1.62 4.70
N SER A 174 -23.61 2.62 5.58
CA SER A 174 -22.50 2.84 6.52
C SER A 174 -22.39 1.64 7.46
N VAL A 175 -21.16 1.23 7.75
CA VAL A 175 -20.87 0.08 8.62
C VAL A 175 -20.09 0.59 9.81
N ASN A 176 -20.47 0.16 11.02
CA ASN A 176 -19.67 0.45 12.20
C ASN A 176 -18.29 -0.22 12.04
N PRO A 177 -17.16 0.44 12.34
CA PRO A 177 -15.84 -0.18 12.25
C PRO A 177 -15.73 -1.54 12.96
N LYS A 178 -16.50 -1.76 14.04
CA LYS A 178 -16.54 -3.03 14.79
C LYS A 178 -17.23 -4.18 14.01
N ASP A 179 -18.11 -3.85 13.08
CA ASP A 179 -18.83 -4.82 12.23
C ASP A 179 -18.13 -5.09 10.91
N PHE A 180 -17.00 -4.42 10.64
CA PHE A 180 -16.22 -4.68 9.44
C PHE A 180 -15.54 -6.05 9.56
N PRO A 181 -15.62 -6.91 8.52
CA PRO A 181 -15.05 -8.25 8.56
C PRO A 181 -13.53 -8.19 8.80
N ALA A 182 -13.13 -8.66 9.99
CA ALA A 182 -11.74 -8.71 10.45
C ALA A 182 -10.94 -9.80 9.76
#